data_AF-A0AAD1RDS3-F1
#
_entry.id   AF-A0AAD1RDS3-F1
#
_cell.length_a   1.000
_cell.length_b   1.000
_cell.length_c   1.000
_cell.angle_alpha   90.00
_cell.angle_beta   90.00
_cell.angle_gamma   90.00
#
_symmetry.space_group_name_H-M   'P 1'
#
loop_
_entity.id
_entity.type
_entity.pdbx_description
1 polymer ?
#
loop_
_entity_poly.entity_id
_entity_poly.type
_entity_poly.pdbx_seq_one_letter_code
_entity_poly.pdbx_strand_id
1 'polypeptide(L)'
;MFGLTNVRILPRHASFINSDNKVIVKPFGKAKVIVNGVAIVMNAKLQHLDRLILGSNSGYLYIGFPAERGAEDISKFDYDFFQSELAAAEGFSVDKLGASHNKNGKPDPSVLAVFHDYIKLMPLVAEANQMSDEFKKNLKFELKVKNLALTDSRGYDLQKEIMVKVINKITYEVWIWSKSKFINRKFLMEELYQRFLDGETSQNIDRESDPFWDPVEIIHLGSAHIWLQSLAYCMKLEEQTELLSCEGVEEAILVINVTPCSSSGRPFGEEDIVIDPLELLGRKIIFQIHILQCLGVRWLKEATHRGIQIG
;
A
#
# COMPACT_ATOMS: atom_id res chain seq x y z
N MET A 1 -11.57 16.29 33.44
CA MET A 1 -10.74 15.24 32.80
C MET A 1 -11.65 14.53 31.82
N PHE A 2 -11.31 14.50 30.53
CA PHE A 2 -12.10 13.77 29.54
C PHE A 2 -11.55 12.35 29.47
N GLY A 3 -12.38 11.36 29.80
CA GLY A 3 -12.05 9.96 29.59
C GLY A 3 -12.32 9.61 28.13
N LEU A 4 -11.28 9.20 27.40
CA LEU A 4 -11.42 8.68 26.05
C LEU A 4 -11.02 7.21 26.10
N THR A 5 -11.97 6.33 25.81
CA THR A 5 -11.77 4.88 25.74
C THR A 5 -11.53 4.50 24.28
N ASN A 6 -10.28 4.58 23.85
CA ASN A 6 -9.86 4.02 22.58
C ASN A 6 -8.43 3.48 22.69
N VAL A 7 -8.15 2.47 21.87
CA VAL A 7 -6.85 1.82 21.73
C VAL A 7 -5.81 2.95 21.45
N ARG A 8 -4.74 3.03 22.27
CA ARG A 8 -3.56 3.96 22.19
C ARG A 8 -3.78 5.35 22.72
N ILE A 9 -4.96 5.62 23.28
CA ILE A 9 -5.12 6.78 24.14
C ILE A 9 -4.50 6.45 25.50
N LEU A 10 -3.23 6.85 25.67
CA LEU A 10 -2.57 6.82 26.97
C LEU A 10 -3.46 7.45 28.06
N PRO A 11 -3.41 6.97 29.32
CA PRO A 11 -4.15 7.58 30.43
C PRO A 11 -3.92 9.09 30.56
N ARG A 12 -2.74 9.56 30.14
CA ARG A 12 -2.45 10.96 29.86
C ARG A 12 -1.95 11.07 28.42
N HIS A 13 -2.85 11.34 27.49
CA HIS A 13 -2.52 11.40 26.06
C HIS A 13 -2.14 12.80 25.60
N ALA A 14 -2.99 13.77 25.92
CA ALA A 14 -2.77 15.17 25.61
C ALA A 14 -3.38 16.05 26.72
N SER A 15 -2.84 17.25 26.88
CA SER A 15 -3.43 18.29 27.73
C SER A 15 -3.80 19.49 26.89
N PHE A 16 -5.01 20.01 27.12
CA PHE A 16 -5.47 21.26 26.54
C PHE A 16 -5.36 22.36 27.60
N ILE A 17 -4.64 23.43 27.28
CA ILE A 17 -4.42 24.57 28.17
C ILE A 17 -5.18 25.74 27.59
N ASN A 18 -6.13 26.28 28.35
CA ASN A 18 -6.89 27.48 27.99
C ASN A 18 -6.41 28.65 28.85
N SER A 19 -5.85 29.68 28.21
CA SER A 19 -5.40 30.92 28.86
C SER A 19 -5.51 32.08 27.87
N ASP A 20 -5.97 33.25 28.33
CA ASP A 20 -6.02 34.49 27.53
C ASP A 20 -6.75 34.34 26.18
N ASN A 21 -7.92 33.66 26.17
CA ASN A 21 -8.69 33.32 24.97
C ASN A 21 -7.85 32.58 23.90
N LYS A 22 -6.93 31.72 24.34
CA LYS A 22 -6.13 30.85 23.47
C LYS A 22 -6.15 29.45 24.05
N VAL A 23 -6.38 28.47 23.18
CA VAL A 23 -6.25 27.05 23.53
C VAL A 23 -4.98 26.49 22.92
N ILE A 24 -4.21 25.79 23.74
CA ILE A 24 -2.98 25.10 23.33
C ILE A 24 -3.16 23.62 23.60
N VAL A 25 -2.93 22.77 22.59
CA VAL A 25 -2.82 21.33 22.78
C VAL A 25 -1.36 20.96 23.00
N LYS A 26 -1.11 20.10 23.98
CA LYS A 26 0.22 19.57 24.30
C LYS A 26 0.17 18.04 24.33
N PRO A 27 0.93 17.35 23.46
CA PRO A 27 1.08 15.90 23.53
C PRO A 27 1.86 15.49 24.79
N PHE A 28 1.56 14.31 25.32
CA PHE A 28 2.29 13.76 26.46
C PHE A 28 3.26 12.65 26.01
N GLY A 29 4.57 12.85 26.25
CA GLY A 29 5.59 11.87 25.90
C GLY A 29 5.58 11.51 24.41
N LYS A 30 5.33 10.23 24.09
CA LYS A 30 5.25 9.70 22.72
C LYS A 30 3.80 9.56 22.21
N ALA A 31 2.83 10.22 22.86
CA ALA A 31 1.44 10.19 22.43
C ALA A 31 1.27 10.75 21.02
N LYS A 32 0.53 10.04 20.17
CA LYS A 32 0.22 10.45 18.80
C LYS A 32 -0.90 11.49 18.81
N VAL A 33 -0.53 12.75 18.64
CA VAL A 33 -1.48 13.86 18.45
C VAL A 33 -1.25 14.44 17.07
N ILE A 34 -2.30 14.50 16.26
CA ILE A 34 -2.29 15.08 14.92
C ILE A 34 -3.18 16.32 14.95
N VAL A 35 -2.69 17.41 14.37
CA VAL A 35 -3.45 18.64 14.12
C VAL A 35 -3.37 18.93 12.64
N ASN A 36 -4.52 19.04 11.98
CA ASN A 36 -4.63 19.38 10.56
C ASN A 36 -3.82 18.44 9.64
N GLY A 37 -3.93 17.13 9.87
CA GLY A 37 -3.16 16.09 9.17
C GLY A 37 -1.71 15.93 9.60
N VAL A 38 -1.14 16.85 10.38
CA VAL A 38 0.27 16.83 10.77
C VAL A 38 0.45 16.38 12.22
N ALA A 39 1.30 15.37 12.44
CA ALA A 39 1.65 14.92 13.78
C ALA A 39 2.48 16.00 14.52
N ILE A 40 2.06 16.36 15.73
CA ILE A 40 2.75 17.34 16.56
C ILE A 40 3.58 16.65 17.65
N VAL A 41 4.79 17.16 17.86
CA VAL A 41 5.69 16.73 18.95
C VAL A 41 5.84 17.78 20.04
N MET A 42 5.50 19.04 19.73
CA MET A 42 5.52 20.18 20.65
C MET A 42 4.09 20.71 20.84
N ASN A 43 3.95 21.68 21.75
CA ASN A 43 2.68 22.37 21.96
C ASN A 43 2.25 23.09 20.68
N ALA A 44 0.97 23.00 20.32
CA ALA A 44 0.38 23.70 19.18
C ALA A 44 -0.79 24.58 19.64
N LYS A 45 -0.86 25.81 19.15
CA LYS A 45 -2.03 26.67 19.35
C LYS A 45 -3.15 26.16 18.44
N LEU A 46 -4.34 25.98 18.99
CA LEU A 46 -5.53 25.64 18.23
C LEU A 46 -6.24 26.90 17.72
N GLN A 47 -6.77 26.79 16.51
CA GLN A 47 -7.63 27.76 15.85
C GLN A 47 -8.97 27.13 15.52
N HIS A 48 -10.03 27.94 15.47
CA HIS A 48 -11.36 27.45 15.12
C HIS A 48 -11.33 26.57 13.85
N LEU A 49 -11.96 25.40 13.94
CA LEU A 49 -12.03 24.37 12.90
C LEU A 49 -10.74 23.58 12.68
N ASP A 50 -9.79 23.61 13.61
CA ASP A 50 -8.68 22.66 13.61
C ASP A 50 -9.17 21.22 13.80
N ARG A 51 -8.66 20.32 12.96
CA ARG A 51 -8.96 18.88 12.99
C ARG A 51 -7.92 18.19 13.85
N LEU A 52 -8.36 17.59 14.94
CA LEU A 52 -7.52 16.82 15.84
C LEU A 52 -7.74 15.33 15.61
N ILE A 53 -6.66 14.54 15.55
CA ILE A 53 -6.72 13.09 15.72
C ILE A 53 -5.87 12.74 16.93
N LEU A 54 -6.48 12.11 17.93
CA LEU A 54 -5.83 11.61 19.14
C LEU A 54 -5.70 10.10 19.07
N GLY A 55 -4.54 9.57 19.42
CA GLY A 55 -4.26 8.14 19.38
C GLY A 55 -4.22 7.60 17.95
N SER A 56 -4.80 6.42 17.75
CA SER A 56 -4.81 5.76 16.45
C SER A 56 -5.89 6.32 15.52
N ASN A 57 -7.04 6.75 16.08
CA ASN A 57 -8.24 6.93 15.27
C ASN A 57 -9.33 7.88 15.82
N SER A 58 -9.09 8.60 16.92
CA SER A 58 -10.14 9.43 17.52
C SER A 58 -10.09 10.85 16.97
N GLY A 59 -10.97 11.13 16.00
CA GLY A 59 -11.13 12.45 15.36
C GLY A 59 -12.00 13.42 16.17
N TYR A 60 -11.57 14.67 16.29
CA TYR A 60 -12.29 15.76 16.94
C TYR A 60 -12.13 17.07 16.17
N LEU A 61 -13.24 17.79 15.96
CA LEU A 61 -13.19 19.15 15.43
C LEU A 61 -13.10 20.16 16.59
N TYR A 62 -12.07 20.99 16.61
CA TYR A 62 -11.97 22.05 17.61
C TYR A 62 -12.87 23.23 17.25
N ILE A 63 -13.83 23.52 18.13
CA ILE A 63 -14.69 24.70 18.02
C ILE A 63 -14.11 25.81 18.91
N GLY A 64 -13.57 26.85 18.28
CA GLY A 64 -12.94 27.99 18.94
C GLY A 64 -13.91 28.88 19.71
N PHE A 65 -13.38 29.94 20.31
CA PHE A 65 -14.20 30.91 21.05
C PHE A 65 -15.21 31.60 20.13
N PRO A 66 -16.37 32.07 20.62
CA PRO A 66 -17.37 32.73 19.78
C PRO A 66 -16.82 33.86 18.89
N ALA A 67 -15.81 34.59 19.37
CA ALA A 67 -15.16 35.66 18.61
C ALA A 67 -14.28 35.17 17.44
N GLU A 68 -13.91 33.89 17.41
CA GLU A 68 -13.09 33.27 16.36
C GLU A 68 -13.95 32.60 15.27
N ARG A 69 -15.28 32.58 15.43
CA ARG A 69 -16.19 31.86 14.53
C ARG A 69 -16.70 32.78 13.42
N GLY A 70 -16.72 32.26 12.21
CA GLY A 70 -17.33 32.90 11.05
C GLY A 70 -18.61 32.18 10.60
N ALA A 71 -18.93 32.34 9.33
CA ALA A 71 -20.06 31.67 8.66
C ALA A 71 -19.63 30.36 7.98
N GLU A 72 -18.59 29.69 8.48
CA GLU A 72 -18.10 28.46 7.88
C GLU A 72 -19.10 27.31 8.00
N ASP A 73 -19.23 26.54 6.93
CA ASP A 73 -19.98 25.29 6.96
C ASP A 73 -19.18 24.22 7.72
N ILE A 74 -19.66 23.85 8.90
CA ILE A 74 -19.07 22.85 9.78
C ILE A 74 -19.36 21.42 9.27
N SER A 75 -20.43 21.23 8.50
CA SER A 75 -20.90 19.90 8.08
C SER A 75 -19.94 19.18 7.12
N LYS A 76 -19.07 19.93 6.44
CA LYS A 76 -18.03 19.38 5.55
C LYS A 76 -16.90 18.66 6.30
N PHE A 77 -16.75 18.88 7.60
CA PHE A 77 -15.67 18.31 8.41
C PHE A 77 -16.11 16.98 9.03
N ASP A 78 -16.43 16.02 8.16
CA ASP A 78 -16.72 14.66 8.58
C ASP A 78 -15.43 13.85 8.79
N TYR A 79 -15.60 12.58 9.19
CA TYR A 79 -14.46 11.71 9.44
C TYR A 79 -13.59 11.47 8.19
N ASP A 80 -14.23 11.31 7.04
CA ASP A 80 -13.55 11.07 5.77
C ASP A 80 -12.70 12.28 5.36
N PHE A 81 -13.15 13.51 5.65
CA PHE A 81 -12.35 14.72 5.47
C PHE A 81 -11.05 14.66 6.29
N PHE A 82 -11.12 14.26 7.56
CA PHE A 82 -9.94 14.17 8.43
C PHE A 82 -8.95 13.12 7.90
N GLN A 83 -9.46 11.97 7.45
CA GLN A 83 -8.62 10.92 6.86
C GLN A 83 -8.02 11.36 5.52
N SER A 84 -8.76 12.12 4.71
CA SER A 84 -8.25 12.66 3.44
C SER A 84 -7.10 13.65 3.66
N GLU A 85 -7.20 14.48 4.69
CA GLU A 85 -6.17 15.45 5.06
C GLU A 85 -4.92 14.74 5.61
N LEU A 86 -5.11 13.74 6.47
CA LEU A 86 -4.01 12.92 6.98
C LEU A 86 -3.30 12.16 5.84
N ALA A 87 -4.07 11.56 4.92
CA ALA A 87 -3.51 10.92 3.73
C ALA A 87 -2.70 11.91 2.87
N ALA A 88 -3.22 13.13 2.65
CA ALA A 88 -2.53 14.16 1.90
C ALA A 88 -1.20 14.58 2.57
N ALA A 89 -1.16 14.67 3.91
CA ALA A 89 0.04 14.95 4.68
C ALA A 89 1.09 13.82 4.58
N GLU A 90 0.66 12.56 4.47
CA GLU A 90 1.53 11.41 4.14
C GLU A 90 1.93 11.36 2.66
N GLY A 91 1.48 12.35 1.87
CA GLY A 91 1.81 12.49 0.47
C GLY A 91 0.93 11.66 -0.45
N PHE A 92 -0.25 11.22 0.00
CA PHE A 92 -1.22 10.45 -0.76
C PHE A 92 -2.46 11.30 -1.10
N SER A 93 -2.67 11.61 -2.38
CA SER A 93 -3.82 12.39 -2.84
C SER A 93 -4.33 11.92 -4.20
N VAL A 94 -5.58 12.29 -4.52
CA VAL A 94 -6.20 12.03 -5.82
C VAL A 94 -5.33 12.53 -6.98
N ASP A 95 -4.77 13.73 -6.85
CA ASP A 95 -3.92 14.34 -7.89
C ASP A 95 -2.65 13.53 -8.15
N LYS A 96 -2.02 13.02 -7.09
CA LYS A 96 -0.80 12.19 -7.21
C LYS A 96 -1.08 10.83 -7.82
N LEU A 97 -2.23 10.24 -7.51
CA LEU A 97 -2.68 8.97 -8.11
C LEU A 97 -3.10 9.13 -9.59
N GLY A 98 -3.58 10.32 -9.98
CA GLY A 98 -4.09 10.63 -11.30
C GLY A 98 -3.11 11.30 -12.26
N ALA A 99 -1.87 11.60 -11.82
CA ALA A 99 -0.88 12.39 -12.56
C ALA A 99 -0.52 11.86 -13.97
N SER A 100 -0.81 10.58 -14.26
CA SER A 100 -0.40 9.95 -15.52
C SER A 100 -1.32 10.22 -16.72
N HIS A 101 -2.60 10.64 -16.54
CA HIS A 101 -3.58 10.69 -17.65
C HIS A 101 -4.65 11.79 -17.58
N ASN A 102 -4.31 13.00 -17.13
CA ASN A 102 -5.31 14.05 -16.94
C ASN A 102 -5.61 14.84 -18.24
N LYS A 103 -6.39 14.26 -19.17
CA LYS A 103 -6.82 14.98 -20.40
C LYS A 103 -8.04 15.90 -20.20
N ASN A 104 -8.84 15.69 -19.15
CA ASN A 104 -10.14 16.37 -18.96
C ASN A 104 -10.30 17.09 -17.59
N GLY A 105 -9.27 17.13 -16.75
CA GLY A 105 -9.29 17.82 -15.46
C GLY A 105 -10.19 17.21 -14.38
N LYS A 106 -10.93 16.13 -14.67
CA LYS A 106 -11.67 15.35 -13.67
C LYS A 106 -10.92 14.05 -13.37
N PRO A 107 -10.75 13.68 -12.09
CA PRO A 107 -10.09 12.45 -11.71
C PRO A 107 -10.87 11.22 -12.19
N ASP A 108 -10.13 10.20 -12.61
CA ASP A 108 -10.68 8.93 -13.09
C ASP A 108 -11.50 8.22 -11.98
N PRO A 109 -12.65 7.60 -12.28
CA PRO A 109 -13.44 6.87 -11.29
C PRO A 109 -12.66 5.79 -10.51
N SER A 110 -11.73 5.08 -11.16
CA SER A 110 -10.84 4.12 -10.49
C SER A 110 -9.94 4.79 -9.45
N VAL A 111 -9.40 5.98 -9.78
CA VAL A 111 -8.56 6.75 -8.85
C VAL A 111 -9.37 7.21 -7.65
N LEU A 112 -10.59 7.69 -7.87
CA LEU A 112 -11.50 8.09 -6.78
C LEU A 112 -11.87 6.91 -5.89
N ALA A 113 -12.19 5.75 -6.46
CA ALA A 113 -12.52 4.55 -5.71
C ALA A 113 -11.35 4.09 -4.81
N VAL A 114 -10.13 4.07 -5.35
CA VAL A 114 -8.92 3.70 -4.60
C VAL A 114 -8.59 4.72 -3.52
N PHE A 115 -8.74 6.01 -3.81
CA PHE A 115 -8.54 7.04 -2.80
C PHE A 115 -9.52 6.89 -1.62
N HIS A 116 -10.80 6.68 -1.93
CA HIS A 116 -11.83 6.45 -0.92
C HIS A 116 -11.56 5.17 -0.11
N ASP A 117 -11.12 4.09 -0.75
CA ASP A 117 -10.71 2.87 -0.05
C ASP A 117 -9.49 3.07 0.85
N TYR A 118 -8.50 3.84 0.39
CA TYR A 118 -7.31 4.15 1.16
C TYR A 118 -7.65 4.88 2.46
N ILE A 119 -8.41 5.98 2.38
CA ILE A 119 -8.77 6.79 3.56
C ILE A 119 -9.61 5.99 4.56
N LYS A 120 -10.40 5.01 4.10
CA LYS A 120 -11.19 4.11 4.95
C LYS A 120 -10.37 3.01 5.61
N LEU A 121 -9.29 2.56 4.98
CA LEU A 121 -8.44 1.48 5.50
C LEU A 121 -7.30 1.99 6.37
N MET A 122 -6.83 3.21 6.14
CA MET A 122 -5.77 3.86 6.93
C MET A 122 -6.01 3.79 8.45
N PRO A 123 -7.20 4.16 8.96
CA PRO A 123 -7.54 4.00 10.36
C PRO A 123 -7.43 2.54 10.87
N LEU A 124 -7.94 1.59 10.09
CA LEU A 124 -7.95 0.18 10.44
C LEU A 124 -6.53 -0.41 10.47
N VAL A 125 -5.65 0.03 9.57
CA VAL A 125 -4.24 -0.37 9.55
C VAL A 125 -3.49 0.20 10.76
N ALA A 126 -3.80 1.43 11.19
CA ALA A 126 -3.24 1.99 12.41
C ALA A 126 -3.63 1.17 13.66
N GLU A 127 -4.90 0.76 13.75
CA GLU A 127 -5.40 -0.10 14.83
C GLU A 127 -4.83 -1.53 14.78
N ALA A 128 -4.68 -2.13 13.58
CA ALA A 128 -4.07 -3.45 13.43
C ALA A 128 -2.62 -3.47 13.90
N ASN A 129 -1.83 -2.46 13.49
CA ASN A 129 -0.46 -2.25 13.95
C ASN A 129 -0.39 -2.12 15.46
N GLN A 130 -1.36 -1.43 16.05
CA GLN A 130 -1.41 -1.28 17.47
C GLN A 130 -1.70 -2.59 18.20
N MET A 131 -2.72 -3.33 17.78
CA MET A 131 -3.05 -4.62 18.42
C MET A 131 -1.88 -5.59 18.29
N SER A 132 -1.16 -5.57 17.16
CA SER A 132 0.09 -6.29 16.98
C SER A 132 1.16 -5.91 18.02
N ASP A 133 1.33 -4.61 18.31
CA ASP A 133 2.28 -4.15 19.32
C ASP A 133 1.85 -4.56 20.75
N GLU A 134 0.56 -4.49 21.09
CA GLU A 134 0.04 -4.87 22.41
C GLU A 134 0.11 -6.39 22.66
N PHE A 135 -0.22 -7.19 21.64
CA PHE A 135 -0.09 -8.65 21.68
C PHE A 135 1.34 -9.14 21.38
N LYS A 136 2.30 -8.23 21.17
CA LYS A 136 3.71 -8.54 20.83
C LYS A 136 3.85 -9.51 19.64
N LYS A 137 2.99 -9.36 18.62
CA LYS A 137 2.99 -10.18 17.39
C LYS A 137 4.13 -9.80 16.44
N ASN A 138 4.74 -8.63 16.65
CA ASN A 138 5.84 -8.10 15.85
C ASN A 138 5.50 -7.86 14.38
N LEU A 139 4.22 -7.71 14.04
CA LEU A 139 3.78 -7.42 12.68
C LEU A 139 3.67 -5.91 12.46
N LYS A 140 4.02 -5.49 11.24
CA LYS A 140 3.78 -4.15 10.70
C LYS A 140 2.87 -4.27 9.49
N PHE A 141 1.75 -3.55 9.49
CA PHE A 141 0.80 -3.45 8.40
C PHE A 141 1.01 -2.11 7.67
N GLU A 142 1.12 -2.16 6.35
CA GLU A 142 1.34 -0.98 5.49
C GLU A 142 0.35 -0.99 4.33
N LEU A 143 -0.35 0.12 4.12
CA LEU A 143 -1.22 0.27 2.93
C LEU A 143 -0.37 0.50 1.69
N LYS A 144 -0.79 -0.14 0.59
CA LYS A 144 -0.12 -0.09 -0.69
C LYS A 144 -1.14 0.00 -1.82
N VAL A 145 -0.80 0.74 -2.87
CA VAL A 145 -1.60 0.81 -4.09
C VAL A 145 -0.95 -0.05 -5.15
N LYS A 146 -1.69 -1.03 -5.65
CA LYS A 146 -1.28 -1.88 -6.76
C LYS A 146 -1.86 -1.31 -8.05
N ASN A 147 -0.98 -1.02 -9.00
CA ASN A 147 -1.32 -0.57 -10.34
C ASN A 147 -1.49 -1.79 -11.26
N LEU A 148 -2.73 -2.09 -11.66
CA LEU A 148 -3.05 -3.25 -12.50
C LEU A 148 -2.66 -3.02 -13.96
N ALA A 149 -2.45 -1.77 -14.39
CA ALA A 149 -1.96 -1.45 -15.73
C ALA A 149 -0.62 -2.12 -16.04
N LEU A 150 0.22 -2.34 -15.02
CA LEU A 150 1.51 -3.04 -15.14
C LEU A 150 1.38 -4.55 -15.36
N THR A 151 0.15 -5.07 -15.31
CA THR A 151 -0.16 -6.48 -15.57
C THR A 151 -1.20 -6.64 -16.69
N ASP A 152 -1.70 -5.55 -17.27
CA ASP A 152 -2.61 -5.55 -18.42
C ASP A 152 -1.79 -5.69 -19.71
N SER A 153 -2.04 -6.75 -20.47
CA SER A 153 -1.40 -7.00 -21.76
C SER A 153 -1.66 -5.91 -22.81
N ARG A 154 -2.67 -5.06 -22.58
CA ARG A 154 -3.02 -3.95 -23.47
C ARG A 154 -2.57 -2.58 -22.94
N GLY A 155 -2.09 -2.49 -21.69
CA GLY A 155 -1.55 -1.27 -21.07
C GLY A 155 -2.53 -0.08 -21.01
N TYR A 156 -3.83 -0.32 -21.16
CA TYR A 156 -4.83 0.76 -21.20
C TYR A 156 -5.59 0.93 -19.89
N ASP A 157 -5.70 -0.14 -19.09
CA ASP A 157 -6.59 -0.12 -17.94
C ASP A 157 -5.90 0.49 -16.70
N LEU A 158 -6.35 1.68 -16.30
CA LEU A 158 -5.82 2.43 -15.15
C LEU A 158 -6.27 1.88 -13.80
N GLN A 159 -6.84 0.67 -13.78
CA GLN A 159 -7.33 0.04 -12.58
C GLN A 159 -6.23 -0.03 -11.53
N LYS A 160 -6.57 0.48 -10.36
CA LYS A 160 -5.75 0.41 -9.16
C LYS A 160 -6.55 -0.34 -8.10
N GLU A 161 -5.85 -1.04 -7.23
CA GLU A 161 -6.44 -1.68 -6.06
C GLU A 161 -5.62 -1.40 -4.80
N ILE A 162 -6.28 -1.42 -3.65
CA ILE A 162 -5.61 -1.34 -2.35
C ILE A 162 -5.24 -2.74 -1.88
N MET A 163 -4.00 -2.88 -1.42
CA MET A 163 -3.51 -4.05 -0.72
C MET A 163 -2.84 -3.65 0.59
N VAL A 164 -2.68 -4.62 1.50
CA VAL A 164 -1.98 -4.44 2.77
C VAL A 164 -0.73 -5.31 2.78
N LYS A 165 0.44 -4.67 2.83
CA LYS A 165 1.71 -5.36 3.05
C LYS A 165 1.89 -5.60 4.54
N VAL A 166 2.05 -6.86 4.93
CA VAL A 166 2.28 -7.28 6.32
C VAL A 166 3.73 -7.74 6.42
N ILE A 167 4.48 -7.21 7.40
CA ILE A 167 5.90 -7.51 7.60
C ILE A 167 6.11 -7.94 9.03
N ASN A 168 6.71 -9.10 9.25
CA ASN A 168 7.20 -9.48 10.57
C ASN A 168 8.52 -8.73 10.85
N LYS A 169 8.58 -7.92 11.90
CA LYS A 169 9.74 -7.08 12.25
C LYS A 169 10.95 -7.89 12.72
N ILE A 170 10.78 -9.16 13.07
CA ILE A 170 11.85 -10.05 13.56
C ILE A 170 12.27 -11.06 12.49
N THR A 171 11.33 -11.79 11.90
CA THR A 171 11.63 -12.82 10.87
C THR A 171 11.76 -12.23 9.47
N TYR A 172 11.33 -10.97 9.28
CA TYR A 172 11.23 -10.25 8.00
C TYR A 172 10.45 -10.96 6.90
N GLU A 173 9.65 -11.97 7.28
CA GLU A 173 8.61 -12.53 6.42
C GLU A 173 7.65 -11.42 6.00
N VAL A 174 7.18 -11.52 4.75
CA VAL A 174 6.28 -10.55 4.14
C VAL A 174 5.08 -11.28 3.60
N TRP A 175 3.90 -10.68 3.76
CA TRP A 175 2.66 -11.12 3.13
C TRP A 175 1.99 -9.93 2.43
N ILE A 176 1.25 -10.22 1.37
CA ILE A 176 0.42 -9.24 0.67
C ILE A 176 -1.03 -9.67 0.81
N TRP A 177 -1.83 -8.92 1.55
CA TRP A 177 -3.24 -9.20 1.75
C TRP A 177 -4.09 -8.31 0.84
N SER A 178 -5.12 -8.92 0.24
CA SER A 178 -6.18 -8.14 -0.40
C SER A 178 -6.91 -7.29 0.65
N LYS A 179 -7.57 -6.22 0.19
CA LYS A 179 -8.49 -5.43 1.02
C LYS A 179 -9.48 -6.30 1.81
N SER A 180 -10.11 -7.27 1.15
CA SER A 180 -11.11 -8.16 1.78
C SER A 180 -10.50 -9.06 2.86
N LYS A 181 -9.34 -9.68 2.58
CA LYS A 181 -8.62 -10.52 3.56
C LYS A 181 -8.24 -9.71 4.79
N PHE A 182 -7.74 -8.49 4.60
CA PHE A 182 -7.39 -7.60 5.70
C PHE A 182 -8.61 -7.18 6.54
N ILE A 183 -9.71 -6.74 5.92
CA ILE A 183 -10.93 -6.36 6.65
C ILE A 183 -11.44 -7.53 7.50
N ASN A 184 -11.52 -8.73 6.92
CA ASN A 184 -11.97 -9.92 7.64
C ASN A 184 -11.06 -10.24 8.83
N ARG A 185 -9.73 -10.20 8.65
CA ARG A 185 -8.80 -10.44 9.75
C ARG A 185 -8.82 -9.33 10.79
N LYS A 186 -8.98 -8.07 10.39
CA LYS A 186 -9.09 -6.93 11.32
C LYS A 186 -10.26 -7.10 12.27
N PHE A 187 -11.41 -7.54 11.76
CA PHE A 187 -12.57 -7.86 12.59
C PHE A 187 -12.23 -8.94 13.65
N LEU A 188 -11.56 -10.02 13.24
CA LEU A 188 -11.14 -11.07 14.18
C LEU A 188 -10.09 -10.57 15.20
N MET A 189 -9.18 -9.69 14.79
CA MET A 189 -8.23 -9.05 15.70
C MET A 189 -8.95 -8.20 16.75
N GLU A 190 -10.00 -7.46 16.36
CA GLU A 190 -10.82 -6.66 17.28
C GLU A 190 -11.59 -7.54 18.27
N GLU A 191 -12.22 -8.62 17.82
CA GLU A 191 -12.90 -9.56 18.71
C GLU A 191 -11.94 -10.13 19.75
N LEU A 192 -10.73 -10.50 19.31
CA LEU A 192 -9.69 -10.97 20.20
C LEU A 192 -9.25 -9.89 21.21
N TYR A 193 -9.16 -8.64 20.74
CA TYR A 193 -8.79 -7.51 21.58
C TYR A 193 -9.85 -7.20 22.66
N GLN A 194 -11.14 -7.28 22.33
CA GLN A 194 -12.21 -7.08 23.31
C GLN A 194 -12.17 -8.13 24.42
N ARG A 195 -12.02 -9.42 24.07
CA ARG A 195 -11.89 -10.50 25.07
C ARG A 195 -10.70 -10.30 26.01
N PHE A 196 -9.58 -9.81 25.46
CA PHE A 196 -8.40 -9.46 26.26
C PHE A 196 -8.69 -8.33 27.26
N LEU A 197 -9.44 -7.28 26.86
CA LEU A 197 -9.85 -6.21 27.77
C LEU A 197 -10.80 -6.69 28.88
N ASP A 198 -11.65 -7.67 28.58
CA ASP A 198 -12.55 -8.31 29.55
C ASP A 198 -11.83 -9.25 30.52
N GLY A 199 -10.50 -9.40 30.38
CA GLY A 199 -9.66 -10.18 31.29
C GLY A 199 -9.46 -11.64 30.88
N GLU A 200 -9.88 -12.03 29.67
CA GLU A 200 -9.57 -13.36 29.14
C GLU A 200 -8.09 -13.46 28.73
N THR A 201 -7.40 -14.50 29.20
CA THR A 201 -6.00 -14.72 28.87
C THR A 201 -5.86 -15.14 27.40
N SER A 202 -5.27 -14.26 26.58
CA SER A 202 -4.99 -14.49 25.15
C SER A 202 -3.89 -15.54 24.86
N GLN A 203 -3.47 -16.35 25.85
CA GLN A 203 -2.30 -17.22 25.76
C GLN A 203 -2.57 -18.60 25.13
N ASN A 204 -3.82 -18.96 24.84
CA ASN A 204 -4.20 -20.30 24.35
C ASN A 204 -4.94 -20.26 23.00
N ILE A 205 -4.57 -19.36 22.10
CA ILE A 205 -5.14 -19.36 20.74
C ILE A 205 -4.31 -20.32 19.89
N ASP A 206 -4.97 -21.30 19.29
CA ASP A 206 -4.33 -22.15 18.29
C ASP A 206 -3.80 -21.31 17.12
N ARG A 207 -2.66 -21.71 16.55
CA ARG A 207 -1.97 -20.93 15.52
C ARG A 207 -2.87 -20.64 14.31
N GLU A 208 -3.66 -21.60 13.89
CA GLU A 208 -4.56 -21.45 12.73
C GLU A 208 -5.77 -20.55 13.03
N SER A 209 -6.07 -20.36 14.32
CA SER A 209 -7.12 -19.46 14.81
C SER A 209 -6.59 -18.06 15.15
N ASP A 210 -5.28 -17.84 15.11
CA ASP A 210 -4.66 -16.55 15.41
C ASP A 210 -4.83 -15.60 14.21
N PRO A 211 -5.60 -14.50 14.34
CA PRO A 211 -5.85 -13.60 13.22
C PRO A 211 -4.62 -12.82 12.77
N PHE A 212 -3.53 -12.86 13.54
CA PHE A 212 -2.23 -12.30 13.17
C PHE A 212 -1.35 -13.28 12.39
N TRP A 213 -1.69 -14.57 12.34
CA TRP A 213 -0.87 -15.56 11.67
C TRP A 213 -1.37 -15.84 10.24
N ASP A 214 -0.44 -16.11 9.33
CA ASP A 214 -0.69 -16.49 7.95
C ASP A 214 0.45 -17.40 7.46
N PRO A 215 0.19 -18.51 6.74
CA PRO A 215 1.26 -19.28 6.14
C PRO A 215 2.04 -18.44 5.11
N VAL A 216 3.33 -18.74 4.93
CA VAL A 216 4.15 -18.10 3.90
C VAL A 216 3.77 -18.67 2.53
N GLU A 217 3.53 -17.77 1.57
CA GLU A 217 3.13 -18.10 0.21
C GLU A 217 4.08 -17.45 -0.82
N ILE A 218 4.03 -17.92 -2.06
CA ILE A 218 4.78 -17.31 -3.18
C ILE A 218 4.23 -15.92 -3.43
N ILE A 219 5.12 -14.92 -3.49
CA ILE A 219 4.75 -13.53 -3.79
C ILE A 219 5.23 -13.17 -5.20
N HIS A 220 4.31 -12.60 -5.98
CA HIS A 220 4.66 -11.98 -7.26
C HIS A 220 5.36 -10.64 -7.01
N LEU A 221 6.65 -10.56 -7.34
CA LEU A 221 7.48 -9.38 -7.11
C LEU A 221 7.26 -8.29 -8.15
N GLY A 222 7.04 -8.66 -9.41
CA GLY A 222 6.90 -7.70 -10.49
C GLY A 222 6.74 -8.34 -11.87
N SER A 223 6.54 -7.50 -12.88
CA SER A 223 6.38 -7.89 -14.28
C SER A 223 7.28 -7.05 -15.17
N ALA A 224 7.77 -7.64 -16.25
CA ALA A 224 8.55 -6.96 -17.27
C ALA A 224 7.84 -7.10 -18.62
N HIS A 225 7.89 -6.04 -19.42
CA HIS A 225 7.30 -6.03 -20.76
C HIS A 225 8.42 -6.00 -21.79
N ILE A 226 8.25 -6.79 -22.85
CA ILE A 226 9.19 -6.91 -23.97
C ILE A 226 8.47 -6.67 -25.29
N TRP A 227 9.13 -6.01 -26.22
CA TRP A 227 8.53 -5.67 -27.50
C TRP A 227 8.77 -6.76 -28.54
N LEU A 228 7.74 -7.53 -28.82
CA LEU A 228 7.84 -8.74 -29.66
C LEU A 228 7.91 -8.47 -31.17
N GLN A 229 8.03 -7.21 -31.60
CA GLN A 229 7.95 -6.84 -33.03
C GLN A 229 9.04 -7.53 -33.87
N SER A 230 10.26 -7.70 -33.34
CA SER A 230 11.35 -8.39 -34.04
C SER A 230 11.02 -9.87 -34.36
N LEU A 231 10.24 -10.51 -33.49
CA LEU A 231 9.85 -11.91 -33.64
C LEU A 231 8.93 -12.14 -34.86
N ALA A 232 8.19 -11.11 -35.29
CA ALA A 232 7.37 -11.19 -36.49
C ALA A 232 8.21 -11.40 -37.77
N TYR A 233 9.48 -10.99 -37.74
CA TYR A 233 10.43 -11.14 -38.84
C TYR A 233 11.34 -12.36 -38.66
N CYS A 234 11.01 -13.27 -37.74
CA CYS A 234 11.86 -14.41 -37.37
C CYS A 234 13.25 -14.01 -36.85
N MET A 235 13.41 -12.78 -36.36
CA MET A 235 14.66 -12.32 -35.75
C MET A 235 14.71 -12.70 -34.28
N LYS A 236 15.89 -13.07 -33.79
CA LYS A 236 16.16 -13.27 -32.37
C LYS A 236 15.98 -11.95 -31.62
N LEU A 237 15.28 -11.98 -30.50
CA LEU A 237 15.16 -10.85 -29.57
C LEU A 237 16.15 -11.06 -28.42
N GLU A 238 17.05 -10.11 -28.20
CA GLU A 238 17.85 -9.98 -26.98
C GLU A 238 17.56 -8.61 -26.38
N GLU A 239 17.02 -8.60 -25.16
CA GLU A 239 16.56 -7.38 -24.53
C GLU A 239 16.96 -7.34 -23.05
N GLN A 240 17.34 -6.14 -22.60
CA GLN A 240 17.46 -5.83 -21.18
C GLN A 240 16.25 -4.97 -20.80
N THR A 241 15.45 -5.44 -19.85
CA THR A 241 14.20 -4.79 -19.46
C THR A 241 14.06 -4.72 -17.94
N GLU A 242 13.35 -3.71 -17.45
CA GLU A 242 13.07 -3.52 -16.04
C GLU A 242 11.95 -4.46 -15.58
N LEU A 243 12.17 -5.16 -14.47
CA LEU A 243 11.13 -5.84 -13.72
C LEU A 243 10.47 -4.81 -12.79
N LEU A 244 9.25 -4.40 -13.09
CA LEU A 244 8.53 -3.41 -12.30
C LEU A 244 7.61 -4.09 -11.29
N SER A 245 7.70 -3.66 -10.03
CA SER A 245 6.76 -4.06 -8.97
C SER A 245 5.34 -3.56 -9.25
N CYS A 246 4.37 -4.03 -8.47
CA CYS A 246 2.98 -3.56 -8.54
C CYS A 246 2.83 -2.05 -8.27
N GLU A 247 3.82 -1.39 -7.68
CA GLU A 247 3.83 0.05 -7.42
C GLU A 247 4.51 0.84 -8.57
N GLY A 248 4.98 0.18 -9.63
CA GLY A 248 5.72 0.79 -10.74
C GLY A 248 7.17 1.12 -10.40
N VAL A 249 7.69 0.56 -9.32
CA VAL A 249 9.08 0.74 -8.90
C VAL A 249 9.92 -0.41 -9.44
N GLU A 250 11.10 -0.11 -9.98
CA GLU A 250 12.07 -1.12 -10.43
C GLU A 250 12.44 -2.06 -9.27
N GLU A 251 12.25 -3.34 -9.51
CA GLU A 251 12.54 -4.43 -8.58
C GLU A 251 13.82 -5.17 -8.99
N ALA A 252 14.05 -5.34 -10.30
CA ALA A 252 15.24 -5.96 -10.86
C ALA A 252 15.43 -5.55 -12.33
N ILE A 253 16.57 -5.89 -12.90
CA ILE A 253 16.81 -5.83 -14.34
C ILE A 253 16.88 -7.25 -14.89
N LEU A 254 16.05 -7.57 -15.87
CA LEU A 254 16.07 -8.85 -16.58
C LEU A 254 16.87 -8.73 -17.86
N VAL A 255 17.73 -9.72 -18.12
CA VAL A 255 18.31 -9.96 -19.44
C VAL A 255 17.60 -11.17 -20.02
N ILE A 256 16.85 -10.97 -21.10
CA ILE A 256 15.99 -11.98 -21.70
C ILE A 256 16.32 -12.15 -23.19
N ASN A 257 16.21 -13.39 -23.64
CA ASN A 257 16.34 -13.74 -25.04
C ASN A 257 15.10 -14.54 -25.47
N VAL A 258 14.51 -14.15 -26.60
CA VAL A 258 13.46 -14.92 -27.27
C VAL A 258 13.95 -15.31 -28.65
N THR A 259 14.08 -16.62 -28.88
CA THR A 259 14.61 -17.17 -30.13
C THR A 259 13.48 -17.87 -30.90
N PRO A 260 13.18 -17.46 -32.15
CA PRO A 260 12.29 -18.21 -33.05
C PRO A 260 12.91 -19.55 -33.43
N CYS A 261 12.09 -20.58 -33.51
CA CYS A 261 12.51 -21.94 -33.77
C CYS A 261 11.59 -22.62 -34.80
N SER A 262 12.16 -23.59 -35.52
CA SER A 262 11.42 -24.50 -36.37
C SER A 262 10.45 -25.37 -35.56
N SER A 263 9.56 -26.08 -36.26
CA SER A 263 8.70 -27.10 -35.64
C SER A 263 9.47 -28.25 -34.95
N SER A 264 10.73 -28.48 -35.35
CA SER A 264 11.63 -29.44 -34.72
C SER A 264 12.44 -28.86 -33.55
N GLY A 265 12.25 -27.58 -33.20
CA GLY A 265 12.98 -26.90 -32.13
C GLY A 265 14.37 -26.37 -32.54
N ARG A 266 14.72 -26.38 -33.83
CA ARG A 266 15.97 -25.77 -34.33
C ARG A 266 15.86 -24.25 -34.24
N PRO A 267 16.80 -23.55 -33.57
CA PRO A 267 16.86 -22.09 -33.59
C PRO A 267 17.02 -21.54 -35.01
N PHE A 268 16.29 -20.47 -35.31
CA PHE A 268 16.44 -19.74 -36.56
C PHE A 268 17.73 -18.91 -36.57
N GLY A 269 18.42 -18.92 -37.71
CA GLY A 269 19.61 -18.12 -37.97
C GLY A 269 19.32 -16.94 -38.92
N GLU A 270 20.37 -16.29 -39.42
CA GLU A 270 20.22 -15.13 -40.33
C GLU A 270 19.51 -15.49 -41.64
N GLU A 271 19.67 -16.72 -42.12
CA GLU A 271 19.02 -17.23 -43.34
C GLU A 271 17.51 -17.46 -43.18
N ASP A 272 17.03 -17.59 -41.94
CA ASP A 272 15.64 -17.88 -41.62
C ASP A 272 14.80 -16.59 -41.41
N ILE A 273 15.42 -15.40 -41.53
CA ILE A 273 14.78 -14.09 -41.40
C ILE A 273 13.82 -13.85 -42.58
N VAL A 274 12.64 -13.31 -42.28
CA VAL A 274 11.61 -13.01 -43.28
C VAL A 274 11.49 -11.50 -43.49
N ILE A 275 11.29 -11.05 -44.73
CA ILE A 275 11.11 -9.62 -45.06
C ILE A 275 9.67 -9.17 -44.83
N ASP A 276 8.69 -9.94 -45.30
CA ASP A 276 7.26 -9.68 -45.08
C ASP A 276 6.69 -10.66 -44.03
N PRO A 277 6.36 -10.19 -42.80
CA PRO A 277 5.83 -11.05 -41.74
C PRO A 277 4.47 -11.66 -42.10
N LEU A 278 3.74 -11.11 -43.08
CA LEU A 278 2.46 -11.66 -43.52
C LEU A 278 2.61 -13.04 -44.18
N GLU A 279 3.80 -13.38 -44.70
CA GLU A 279 4.10 -14.70 -45.25
C GLU A 279 4.03 -15.83 -44.21
N LEU A 280 4.13 -15.47 -42.94
CA LEU A 280 4.08 -16.39 -41.81
C LEU A 280 2.65 -16.67 -41.32
N LEU A 281 1.63 -15.95 -41.82
CA LEU A 281 0.24 -16.17 -41.43
C LEU A 281 -0.20 -17.60 -41.75
N GLY A 282 -0.85 -18.25 -40.78
CA GLY A 282 -1.25 -19.65 -40.89
C GLY A 282 -0.13 -20.67 -40.70
N ARG A 283 1.13 -20.24 -40.52
CA ARG A 283 2.26 -21.13 -40.23
C ARG A 283 2.48 -21.25 -38.72
N LYS A 284 2.86 -22.45 -38.28
CA LYS A 284 3.28 -22.68 -36.89
C LYS A 284 4.72 -22.23 -36.70
N ILE A 285 4.95 -21.35 -35.74
CA ILE A 285 6.27 -20.93 -35.27
C ILE A 285 6.37 -21.27 -33.78
N ILE A 286 7.54 -21.71 -33.34
CA ILE A 286 7.83 -21.97 -31.94
C ILE A 286 8.79 -20.88 -31.45
N PHE A 287 8.62 -20.40 -30.23
CA PHE A 287 9.55 -19.46 -29.61
C PHE A 287 10.11 -20.07 -28.33
N GLN A 288 11.42 -20.01 -28.18
CA GLN A 288 12.10 -20.40 -26.94
C GLN A 288 12.48 -19.14 -26.17
N ILE A 289 11.97 -19.03 -24.95
CA ILE A 289 12.20 -17.89 -24.06
C ILE A 289 13.24 -18.30 -23.01
N HIS A 290 14.31 -17.51 -22.90
CA HIS A 290 15.36 -17.68 -21.91
C HIS A 290 15.52 -16.41 -21.08
N ILE A 291 15.31 -16.50 -19.78
CA ILE A 291 15.73 -15.47 -18.84
C ILE A 291 17.20 -15.77 -18.53
N LEU A 292 18.10 -15.00 -19.13
CA LEU A 292 19.54 -15.20 -19.02
C LEU A 292 20.06 -14.73 -17.65
N GLN A 293 19.58 -13.57 -17.19
CA GLN A 293 19.97 -12.99 -15.91
C GLN A 293 18.81 -12.23 -15.26
N CYS A 294 18.81 -12.20 -13.93
CA CYS A 294 17.98 -11.33 -13.12
C CYS A 294 18.89 -10.59 -12.14
N LEU A 295 19.19 -9.34 -12.45
CA LEU A 295 20.20 -8.55 -11.77
C LEU A 295 19.57 -7.60 -10.75
N GLY A 296 20.25 -7.45 -9.61
CA GLY A 296 19.96 -6.36 -8.70
C GLY A 296 18.65 -6.44 -7.91
N VAL A 297 18.05 -7.65 -7.80
CA VAL A 297 16.77 -7.91 -7.12
C VAL A 297 16.68 -7.18 -5.76
N ARG A 298 15.88 -6.12 -5.71
CA ARG A 298 15.73 -5.24 -4.56
C ARG A 298 15.21 -5.99 -3.34
N TRP A 299 14.28 -6.93 -3.53
CA TRP A 299 13.73 -7.78 -2.49
C TRP A 299 14.79 -8.48 -1.64
N LEU A 300 15.85 -8.96 -2.30
CA LEU A 300 16.98 -9.64 -1.67
C LEU A 300 17.98 -8.65 -1.04
N LYS A 301 18.09 -7.43 -1.59
CA LYS A 301 18.94 -6.37 -1.03
C LYS A 301 18.38 -5.81 0.27
N GLU A 302 17.05 -5.69 0.38
CA GLU A 302 16.39 -5.17 1.60
C GLU A 302 16.53 -6.14 2.78
N ALA A 303 16.55 -7.45 2.53
CA ALA A 303 16.79 -8.47 3.53
C ALA A 303 17.32 -9.75 2.86
N THR A 304 18.61 -10.06 3.10
CA THR A 304 19.32 -11.16 2.43
C THR A 304 18.80 -12.56 2.78
N HIS A 305 18.01 -12.69 3.83
CA HIS A 305 17.36 -13.93 4.25
C HIS A 305 15.92 -14.07 3.71
N ARG A 306 15.42 -13.11 2.92
CA ARG A 306 14.15 -13.26 2.21
C ARG A 306 14.36 -14.13 0.97
N GLY A 307 13.48 -15.12 0.80
CA GLY A 307 13.52 -16.05 -0.34
C GLY A 307 14.56 -17.15 -0.16
N ILE A 308 14.33 -18.28 -0.84
CA ILE A 308 15.33 -19.34 -0.99
C ILE A 308 16.07 -19.00 -2.29
N GLN A 309 17.38 -18.72 -2.22
CA GLN A 309 18.22 -18.73 -3.41
C GLN A 309 18.27 -20.17 -3.91
N ILE A 310 17.43 -20.51 -4.89
CA ILE A 310 17.61 -21.73 -5.66
C ILE A 310 18.76 -21.41 -6.61
N GLY A 311 19.94 -21.93 -6.28
CA GLY A 311 21.15 -21.83 -7.10
C GLY A 311 21.00 -22.53 -8.44
#